data_AF-A0A7S4M585-F1
#
_entry.id   AF-A0A7S4M585-F1
#
_cell.length_a   1.000
_cell.length_b   1.000
_cell.length_c   1.000
_cell.angle_alpha   90.00
_cell.angle_beta   90.00
_cell.angle_gamma   90.00
#
_symmetry.space_group_name_H-M   'P 1'
#
loop_
_entity.id
_entity.type
_entity.pdbx_description
1 polymer ?
#
loop_
_entity_poly.entity_id
_entity_poly.type
_entity_poly.pdbx_seq_one_letter_code
_entity_poly.pdbx_strand_id
1 'polypeptide(L)'
;TLCFIWSRMFVGQPDTTKGEVKTRNLSFEDFLEALVRVATLKVLPTDEEITAANFSDAGEYMMEMAREGVVSGLLGTLYLEELMERTAPWGAPLAQPADRCVDNLLALIVRVIQKGSGYERDELTLTYKDIERFMKRPTGSR
;
A
#
# COMPACT_ATOMS: atom_id res chain seq x y z
N THR A 1 -7.37 -7.04 -2.53
CA THR A 1 -8.49 -7.47 -1.64
C THR A 1 -8.16 -8.71 -0.84
N LEU A 2 -7.60 -9.78 -1.44
CA LEU A 2 -7.26 -11.02 -0.70
C LEU A 2 -6.22 -10.83 0.42
N CYS A 3 -5.22 -9.96 0.23
CA CYS A 3 -4.24 -9.64 1.28
C CYS A 3 -4.90 -9.20 2.60
N PHE A 4 -5.90 -8.31 2.53
CA PHE A 4 -6.64 -7.85 3.71
C PHE A 4 -7.52 -8.93 4.33
N ILE A 5 -8.04 -9.87 3.54
CA ILE A 5 -8.85 -11.00 4.05
C ILE A 5 -7.96 -12.01 4.76
N TRP A 6 -6.77 -12.28 4.22
CA TRP A 6 -5.81 -13.24 4.79
C TRP A 6 -5.01 -12.70 5.97
N SER A 7 -5.00 -11.38 6.16
CA SER A 7 -4.32 -10.75 7.31
C SER A 7 -5.19 -10.68 8.56
N ARG A 8 -6.46 -11.12 8.48
CA ARG A 8 -7.40 -10.97 9.59
C ARG A 8 -7.22 -12.08 10.61
N MET A 9 -7.11 -11.69 11.87
CA MET A 9 -7.32 -12.59 12.98
C MET A 9 -8.74 -13.18 12.94
N PHE A 10 -8.82 -14.47 13.28
CA PHE A 10 -10.08 -15.18 13.34
C PHE A 10 -10.99 -14.61 14.43
N VAL A 11 -12.24 -14.32 14.09
CA VAL A 11 -13.25 -13.86 15.04
C VAL A 11 -14.05 -15.08 15.52
N GLY A 12 -13.85 -15.48 16.77
CA GLY A 12 -14.46 -16.71 17.32
C GLY A 12 -15.99 -16.74 17.37
N GLN A 13 -16.64 -15.57 17.36
CA GLN A 13 -18.12 -15.45 17.36
C GLN A 13 -18.56 -14.39 16.36
N PRO A 14 -18.53 -14.70 15.05
CA PRO A 14 -18.77 -13.72 14.00
C PRO A 14 -20.24 -13.23 13.98
N ASP A 15 -21.18 -14.05 14.43
CA ASP A 15 -22.63 -13.79 14.35
C ASP A 15 -23.15 -12.79 15.40
N THR A 16 -22.28 -12.31 16.29
CA THR A 16 -22.65 -11.28 17.27
C THR A 16 -22.40 -9.90 16.68
N THR A 17 -23.13 -8.86 17.11
CA THR A 17 -22.88 -7.48 16.66
C THR A 17 -21.42 -7.04 16.89
N LYS A 18 -20.82 -7.45 18.00
CA LYS A 18 -19.39 -7.21 18.27
C LYS A 18 -18.49 -8.01 17.32
N GLY A 19 -18.86 -9.25 17.03
CA GLY A 19 -18.24 -10.11 16.04
C GLY A 19 -18.25 -9.50 14.65
N GLU A 20 -19.41 -9.06 14.16
CA GLU A 20 -19.55 -8.38 12.87
C GLU A 20 -18.69 -7.14 12.76
N VAL A 21 -18.60 -6.32 13.82
CA VAL A 21 -17.71 -5.15 13.83
C VAL A 21 -16.25 -5.57 13.69
N LYS A 22 -15.81 -6.61 14.40
CA LYS A 22 -14.46 -7.16 14.26
C LYS A 22 -14.24 -7.80 12.89
N THR A 23 -15.25 -8.48 12.33
CA THR A 23 -15.26 -9.08 10.98
C THR A 23 -15.47 -8.05 9.87
N ARG A 24 -15.69 -6.77 10.17
CA ARG A 24 -15.72 -5.68 9.18
C ARG A 24 -14.56 -4.69 9.32
N ASN A 25 -13.74 -4.82 10.36
CA ASN A 25 -12.56 -3.98 10.60
C ASN A 25 -11.27 -4.78 10.62
N LEU A 26 -10.18 -4.14 10.20
CA LEU A 26 -8.86 -4.62 10.55
C LEU A 26 -8.50 -4.09 11.93
N SER A 27 -7.97 -4.96 12.79
CA SER A 27 -7.17 -4.49 13.92
C SER A 27 -5.89 -3.83 13.41
N PHE A 28 -5.14 -3.19 14.31
CA PHE A 28 -3.86 -2.59 13.94
C PHE A 28 -2.88 -3.65 13.45
N GLU A 29 -2.85 -4.80 14.12
CA GLU A 29 -2.03 -5.95 13.77
C GLU A 29 -2.43 -6.52 12.40
N ASP A 30 -3.73 -6.68 12.13
CA ASP A 30 -4.21 -7.13 10.82
C ASP A 30 -3.82 -6.15 9.69
N PHE A 31 -3.79 -4.85 10.01
CA PHE A 31 -3.40 -3.82 9.07
C PHE A 31 -1.89 -3.84 8.77
N LEU A 32 -1.05 -4.00 9.79
CA LEU A 32 0.40 -4.15 9.61
C LEU A 32 0.74 -5.41 8.81
N GLU A 33 0.11 -6.54 9.15
CA GLU A 33 0.25 -7.80 8.41
C GLU A 33 -0.18 -7.63 6.95
N ALA A 34 -1.28 -6.92 6.70
CA ALA A 34 -1.72 -6.62 5.34
C ALA A 34 -0.72 -5.76 4.57
N LEU A 35 -0.09 -4.78 5.23
CA LEU A 35 0.96 -3.97 4.62
C LEU A 35 2.17 -4.82 4.25
N VAL A 36 2.65 -5.67 5.16
CA VAL A 36 3.78 -6.57 4.90
C VAL A 36 3.45 -7.49 3.72
N ARG A 37 2.27 -8.11 3.71
CA ARG A 37 1.85 -8.98 2.59
C ARG A 37 1.77 -8.22 1.27
N VAL A 38 1.22 -7.01 1.27
CA VAL A 38 1.18 -6.19 0.05
C VAL A 38 2.60 -5.87 -0.40
N ALA A 39 3.49 -5.48 0.51
CA ALA A 39 4.87 -5.16 0.20
C ALA A 39 5.62 -6.35 -0.42
N THR A 40 5.37 -7.57 0.06
CA THR A 40 6.03 -8.78 -0.45
C THR A 40 5.43 -9.33 -1.74
N LEU A 41 4.17 -9.00 -2.06
CA LEU A 41 3.46 -9.50 -3.24
C LEU A 41 3.41 -8.49 -4.39
N LYS A 42 3.49 -7.20 -4.07
CA LYS A 42 3.56 -6.15 -5.06
C LYS A 42 4.95 -6.16 -5.66
N VAL A 43 5.03 -6.15 -6.99
CA VAL A 43 6.29 -5.87 -7.67
C VAL A 43 6.67 -4.42 -7.37
N LEU A 44 7.69 -4.28 -6.52
CA LEU A 44 8.33 -3.03 -6.15
C LEU A 44 9.79 -3.11 -6.59
N PRO A 45 10.42 -1.97 -6.91
CA PRO A 45 11.82 -1.97 -7.29
C PRO A 45 12.70 -2.34 -6.08
N THR A 46 13.85 -2.96 -6.35
CA THR A 46 14.86 -3.22 -5.32
C THR A 46 15.68 -1.97 -5.06
N ASP A 47 16.34 -1.91 -3.90
CA ASP A 47 17.25 -0.79 -3.58
C ASP A 47 18.36 -0.62 -4.62
N GLU A 48 18.85 -1.74 -5.18
CA GLU A 48 19.88 -1.75 -6.22
C GLU A 48 19.38 -1.10 -7.51
N GLU A 49 18.14 -1.41 -7.93
CA GLU A 49 17.52 -0.82 -9.12
C GLU A 49 17.28 0.68 -8.94
N ILE A 50 16.78 1.09 -7.78
CA ILE A 50 16.55 2.50 -7.45
C ILE A 50 17.87 3.28 -7.53
N THR A 51 18.92 2.73 -6.93
CA THR A 51 20.26 3.34 -6.91
C THR A 51 20.86 3.39 -8.32
N ALA A 52 20.75 2.30 -9.09
CA ALA A 52 21.28 2.21 -10.45
C ALA A 52 20.59 3.20 -11.41
N ALA A 53 19.29 3.41 -11.23
CA ALA A 53 18.51 4.36 -12.02
C ALA A 53 18.57 5.80 -11.47
N ASN A 54 19.35 6.05 -10.42
CA ASN A 54 19.59 7.36 -9.81
C ASN A 54 18.31 8.07 -9.32
N PHE A 55 17.39 7.30 -8.72
CA PHE A 55 16.20 7.83 -8.05
C PHE A 55 16.40 7.89 -6.54
N SER A 56 15.66 8.79 -5.88
CA SER A 56 15.77 8.95 -4.42
C SER A 56 15.04 7.88 -3.63
N ASP A 57 13.90 7.41 -4.15
CA ASP A 57 13.09 6.38 -3.52
C ASP A 57 12.25 5.60 -4.54
N ALA A 58 11.71 4.46 -4.08
CA ALA A 58 10.87 3.57 -4.89
C ALA A 58 9.61 4.26 -5.43
N GLY A 59 9.05 5.24 -4.70
CA GLY A 59 7.88 5.98 -5.13
C GLY A 59 8.18 6.89 -6.32
N GLU A 60 9.30 7.59 -6.29
CA GLU A 60 9.78 8.41 -7.39
C GLU A 60 10.05 7.56 -8.64
N TYR A 61 10.80 6.48 -8.49
CA TYR A 61 11.09 5.51 -9.55
C TYR A 61 9.81 5.02 -10.23
N MET A 62 8.85 4.53 -9.44
CA MET A 62 7.59 3.97 -9.95
C MET A 62 6.69 5.03 -10.59
N MET A 63 6.68 6.26 -10.06
CA MET A 63 5.91 7.36 -10.66
C MET A 63 6.49 7.80 -11.99
N GLU A 64 7.81 7.82 -12.11
CA GLU A 64 8.49 8.24 -13.33
C GLU A 64 8.33 7.19 -14.43
N MET A 65 8.50 5.89 -14.12
CA MET A 65 8.18 4.82 -15.06
C MET A 65 6.72 4.87 -15.52
N ALA A 66 5.79 5.12 -14.60
CA ALA A 66 4.38 5.28 -14.96
C ALA A 66 4.15 6.51 -15.86
N ARG A 67 4.89 7.60 -15.66
CA ARG A 67 4.84 8.81 -16.49
C ARG A 67 5.42 8.55 -17.89
N GLU A 68 6.58 7.93 -17.99
CA GLU A 68 7.24 7.59 -19.25
C GLU A 68 6.40 6.63 -20.09
N GLY A 69 5.79 5.62 -19.46
CA GLY A 69 4.82 4.73 -20.12
C GLY A 69 3.58 5.46 -20.65
N VAL A 70 3.15 6.55 -20.00
CA VAL A 70 2.06 7.40 -20.50
C VAL A 70 2.52 8.31 -21.64
N VAL A 71 3.75 8.83 -21.59
CA VAL A 71 4.33 9.73 -22.61
C VAL A 71 4.65 9.00 -23.92
N SER A 72 5.01 7.72 -23.87
CA SER A 72 5.31 6.91 -25.06
C SER A 72 4.07 6.49 -25.87
N GLY A 73 2.84 6.87 -25.47
CA GLY A 73 1.60 6.54 -26.18
C GLY A 73 1.15 5.06 -26.09
N LEU A 74 2.02 4.16 -25.64
CA LEU A 74 1.68 2.81 -25.17
C LEU A 74 1.27 2.89 -23.69
N LEU A 75 0.02 3.29 -23.45
CA LEU A 75 -0.53 3.44 -22.11
C LEU A 75 -0.33 2.16 -21.28
N GLY A 76 0.70 2.15 -20.43
CA GLY A 76 0.94 1.14 -19.41
C GLY A 76 1.60 -0.17 -19.83
N THR A 77 1.96 -0.42 -21.10
CA THR A 77 2.47 -1.76 -21.48
C THR A 77 3.87 -2.04 -20.99
N LEU A 78 4.85 -1.13 -21.08
CA LEU A 78 6.22 -1.39 -20.61
C LEU A 78 6.25 -1.63 -19.08
N TYR A 79 5.54 -0.78 -18.34
CA TYR A 79 5.38 -0.95 -16.89
C TYR A 79 4.64 -2.24 -16.54
N LEU A 80 3.60 -2.61 -17.29
CA LEU A 80 2.87 -3.87 -17.10
C LEU A 80 3.67 -5.10 -17.52
N GLU A 81 4.45 -5.02 -18.59
CA GLU A 81 5.35 -6.08 -19.08
C GLU A 81 6.43 -6.35 -18.04
N GLU A 82 7.07 -5.31 -17.53
CA GLU A 82 8.07 -5.45 -16.47
C GLU A 82 7.43 -5.98 -15.17
N LEU A 83 6.22 -5.53 -14.83
CA LEU A 83 5.42 -6.10 -13.74
C LEU A 83 5.11 -7.59 -13.95
N MET A 84 4.77 -7.99 -15.18
CA MET A 84 4.43 -9.37 -15.53
C MET A 84 5.67 -10.27 -15.52
N GLU A 85 6.80 -9.80 -16.03
CA GLU A 85 8.08 -10.54 -15.98
C GLU A 85 8.57 -10.74 -14.55
N ARG A 86 8.33 -9.75 -13.68
CA ARG A 86 8.72 -9.79 -12.27
C ARG A 86 7.68 -10.42 -11.35
N THR A 87 6.54 -10.86 -11.89
CA THR A 87 5.52 -11.54 -11.10
C THR A 87 6.04 -12.91 -10.68
N ALA A 88 6.43 -13.02 -9.41
CA ALA A 88 6.87 -14.29 -8.84
C ALA A 88 5.66 -15.15 -8.42
N PRO A 89 5.75 -16.49 -8.55
CA PRO A 89 4.73 -17.39 -8.02
C PRO A 89 4.63 -17.26 -6.50
N TRP A 90 3.47 -17.60 -5.95
CA TRP A 90 3.25 -17.58 -4.51
C TRP A 90 4.28 -18.47 -3.77
N GLY A 91 4.93 -17.91 -2.74
CA GLY A 91 5.95 -18.62 -1.96
C GLY A 91 7.35 -18.60 -2.57
N ALA A 92 7.55 -17.90 -3.68
CA ALA A 92 8.90 -17.63 -4.19
C ALA A 92 9.72 -16.81 -3.17
N PRO A 93 11.05 -16.98 -3.15
CA PRO A 93 11.95 -16.11 -2.38
C PRO A 93 11.76 -14.64 -2.77
N LEU A 94 11.85 -13.76 -1.77
CA LEU A 94 11.81 -12.32 -2.00
C LEU A 94 13.12 -11.86 -2.64
N ALA A 95 13.03 -10.89 -3.57
CA ALA A 95 14.19 -10.30 -4.23
C ALA A 95 15.08 -9.49 -3.26
N GLN A 96 14.51 -9.05 -2.15
CA GLN A 96 15.21 -8.33 -1.08
C GLN A 96 14.53 -8.60 0.28
N PRO A 97 15.16 -8.22 1.40
CA PRO A 97 14.56 -8.37 2.72
C PRO A 97 13.17 -7.71 2.85
N ALA A 98 12.28 -8.33 3.62
CA ALA A 98 10.87 -7.91 3.70
C ALA A 98 10.70 -6.48 4.24
N ASP A 99 11.55 -6.06 5.18
CA ASP A 99 11.60 -4.69 5.69
C ASP A 99 11.88 -3.66 4.59
N ARG A 100 12.80 -3.98 3.67
CA ARG A 100 13.10 -3.13 2.51
C ARG A 100 11.93 -3.06 1.53
N CYS A 101 11.22 -4.17 1.32
CA CYS A 101 9.97 -4.15 0.55
C CYS A 101 8.91 -3.23 1.19
N VAL A 102 8.78 -3.25 2.52
CA VAL A 102 7.85 -2.39 3.25
C VAL A 102 8.25 -0.92 3.13
N ASP A 103 9.53 -0.59 3.28
CA ASP A 103 10.04 0.77 3.08
C ASP A 103 9.69 1.29 1.67
N ASN A 104 9.91 0.47 0.64
CA ASN A 104 9.61 0.83 -0.74
C ASN A 104 8.10 1.01 -0.98
N LEU A 105 7.26 0.21 -0.34
CA LEU A 105 5.80 0.39 -0.37
C LEU A 105 5.39 1.71 0.29
N LEU A 106 5.95 2.03 1.45
CA LEU A 106 5.64 3.26 2.19
C LEU A 106 6.09 4.50 1.41
N ALA A 107 7.27 4.48 0.80
CA ALA A 107 7.74 5.55 -0.07
C ALA A 107 6.75 5.82 -1.21
N LEU A 108 6.26 4.77 -1.87
CA LEU A 108 5.24 4.90 -2.91
C LEU A 108 3.93 5.49 -2.38
N ILE A 109 3.42 5.01 -1.24
CA ILE A 109 2.19 5.55 -0.62
C ILE A 109 2.35 7.04 -0.32
N VAL A 110 3.48 7.42 0.28
CA VAL A 110 3.79 8.82 0.62
C VAL A 110 3.81 9.69 -0.64
N ARG A 111 4.48 9.26 -1.71
CA ARG A 111 4.51 10.00 -2.98
C ARG A 111 3.12 10.13 -3.60
N VAL A 112 2.32 9.06 -3.58
CA VAL A 112 0.93 9.08 -4.07
C VAL A 112 0.08 10.09 -3.32
N ILE A 113 0.21 10.13 -1.99
CA ILE A 113 -0.48 11.10 -1.15
C ILE A 113 -0.03 12.52 -1.51
N GLN A 114 1.29 12.76 -1.62
CA GLN A 114 1.83 14.08 -1.96
C GLN A 114 1.36 14.59 -3.33
N LYS A 115 1.26 13.69 -4.33
CA LYS A 115 0.78 14.03 -5.67
C LYS A 115 -0.73 14.29 -5.70
N GLY A 116 -1.49 13.47 -4.97
CA GLY A 116 -2.96 13.56 -4.92
C GLY A 116 -3.50 14.63 -3.99
N SER A 117 -2.71 15.09 -3.01
CA SER A 117 -3.20 16.00 -1.99
C SER A 117 -3.46 17.41 -2.53
N GLY A 118 -2.68 17.93 -3.48
CA GLY A 118 -2.83 19.32 -3.97
C GLY A 118 -2.68 20.42 -2.88
N TYR A 119 -2.59 20.04 -1.61
CA TYR A 119 -2.36 20.89 -0.46
C TYR A 119 -0.88 21.29 -0.44
N GLU A 120 -0.63 22.59 -0.56
CA GLU A 120 0.62 23.20 -0.08
C GLU A 120 0.77 22.85 1.41
N ARG A 121 1.96 22.37 1.77
CA ARG A 121 2.35 21.82 3.08
C ARG A 121 2.36 22.86 4.22
N ASP A 122 1.58 23.92 4.15
CA ASP A 122 1.75 25.04 5.07
C ASP A 122 1.22 24.77 6.49
N GLU A 123 0.35 23.78 6.69
CA GLU A 123 -0.08 23.37 8.03
C GLU A 123 0.04 21.86 8.24
N LEU A 124 1.08 21.45 8.97
CA LEU A 124 1.31 20.07 9.46
C LEU A 124 0.34 19.67 10.60
N THR A 125 -0.78 20.38 10.74
CA THR A 125 -1.70 20.24 11.86
C THR A 125 -2.92 19.43 11.44
N LEU A 126 -2.97 18.16 11.86
CA LEU A 126 -4.21 17.38 11.81
C LEU A 126 -5.15 17.90 12.91
N THR A 127 -6.30 18.46 12.52
CA THR A 127 -7.29 18.86 13.52
C THR A 127 -8.00 17.63 14.07
N TYR A 128 -8.57 17.74 15.27
CA TYR A 128 -9.39 16.67 15.84
C TYR A 128 -10.56 16.30 14.91
N LYS A 129 -11.11 17.28 14.19
CA LYS A 129 -12.15 17.06 13.17
C LYS A 129 -11.66 16.24 11.98
N ASP A 130 -10.39 16.37 11.59
CA ASP A 130 -9.80 15.57 10.51
C ASP A 130 -9.63 14.12 10.98
N ILE A 131 -9.18 13.91 12.22
CA ILE A 131 -9.07 12.59 12.83
C ILE A 131 -10.45 11.91 12.95
N GLU A 132 -11.48 12.65 13.38
CA GLU A 132 -12.86 12.15 13.47
C GLU A 132 -13.42 11.69 12.12
N ARG A 133 -12.94 12.23 10.99
CA ARG A 133 -13.33 11.74 9.65
C ARG A 133 -12.79 10.33 9.37
N PHE A 134 -11.66 9.96 9.96
CA PHE A 134 -11.06 8.64 9.84
C PHE A 134 -11.60 7.65 10.89
N MET A 135 -12.14 8.14 12.00
CA MET A 135 -12.69 7.28 13.04
C MET A 135 -14.04 6.65 12.64
N LYS A 136 -14.19 5.36 12.94
CA LYS A 136 -15.45 4.64 12.74
C LYS A 136 -16.54 5.27 13.60
N ARG A 137 -17.56 5.85 12.96
CA ARG A 137 -18.76 6.28 13.66
C ARG A 137 -19.46 5.03 14.21
N PRO A 138 -19.85 5.01 15.50
CA PRO A 138 -20.68 3.94 16.03
C PRO A 138 -21.97 3.94 15.21
N THR A 139 -22.21 2.87 14.45
CA THR A 139 -23.53 2.65 13.86
C THR A 139 -24.50 2.53 15.02
N GLY A 140 -25.36 3.54 15.15
CA GLY A 140 -26.30 3.65 16.26
C GLY A 140 -27.09 2.37 16.45
N SER A 141 -27.11 1.91 17.69
CA SER A 141 -28.17 1.05 18.22
C SER A 141 -29.51 1.78 18.08
N ARG A 142 -30.34 1.32 17.15
CA ARG A 142 -31.79 1.45 17.18
C ARG A 142 -32.40 0.13 16.79
#